data_AF-G7E7D4-F1
#
_entry.id   AF-G7E7D4-F1
#
_cell.length_a   1.000
_cell.length_b   1.000
_cell.length_c   1.000
_cell.angle_alpha   90.00
_cell.angle_beta   90.00
_cell.angle_gamma   90.00
#
_symmetry.space_group_name_H-M   'P 1'
#
loop_
_entity.id
_entity.type
_entity.pdbx_description
1 polymer ?
#
loop_
_entity_poly.entity_id
_entity_poly.type
_entity_poly.pdbx_seq_one_letter_code
_entity_poly.pdbx_strand_id
1 'polypeptide(L)'
;MSAHASSLKAAPSLPKIPSSSSGPAPSMVAARAGEDQDALDVGTEVIDMEIFSQLLEMDDDDTHEFSRPLAVEYIEQGAKAVKDIEILLDDELSGSQSIDVRLKTLSELGHFLKGSSASLGLLKVTKTCEAVQNVGKPREGTTKFRDQDEKEAALRRLRHLTLKLSDRQAEATRELRTLCSI
;
A
#
# COMPACT_ATOMS: atom_id res chain seq x y z
N MET A 1 14.26 50.72 8.74
CA MET A 1 14.87 49.51 8.15
C MET A 1 14.17 48.31 8.75
N SER A 2 13.07 47.85 8.11
CA SER A 2 12.30 46.71 8.62
C SER A 2 13.00 45.41 8.24
N ALA A 3 13.37 44.62 9.25
CA ALA A 3 13.86 43.27 9.09
C ALA A 3 12.67 42.36 8.70
N HIS A 4 12.72 41.79 7.50
CA HIS A 4 11.84 40.69 7.10
C HIS A 4 12.25 39.44 7.89
N ALA A 5 11.38 39.01 8.81
CA ALA A 5 11.48 37.72 9.45
C ALA A 5 11.28 36.62 8.40
N SER A 6 12.34 35.85 8.13
CA SER A 6 12.27 34.62 7.35
C SER A 6 11.50 33.58 8.15
N SER A 7 10.30 33.24 7.67
CA SER A 7 9.49 32.18 8.24
C SER A 7 10.05 30.82 7.81
N LEU A 8 10.71 30.13 8.74
CA LEU A 8 11.15 28.75 8.57
C LEU A 8 9.90 27.86 8.50
N LYS A 9 9.51 27.47 7.29
CA LYS A 9 8.44 26.50 7.07
C LYS A 9 8.88 25.16 7.68
N ALA A 10 8.16 24.69 8.70
CA ALA A 10 8.43 23.41 9.35
C ALA A 10 8.38 22.28 8.30
N ALA A 11 9.41 21.44 8.25
CA ALA A 11 9.43 20.28 7.37
C ALA A 11 8.31 19.31 7.76
N PRO A 12 7.57 18.73 6.81
CA PRO A 12 6.59 17.70 7.12
C PRO A 12 7.31 16.47 7.70
N SER A 13 6.88 16.06 8.89
CA SER A 13 7.34 14.84 9.55
C SER A 13 6.97 13.62 8.70
N LEU A 14 7.83 12.59 8.66
CA LEU A 14 7.56 11.32 8.00
C LEU A 14 6.16 10.79 8.36
N PRO A 15 5.40 10.25 7.40
CA PRO A 15 4.23 9.44 7.72
C PRO A 15 4.67 8.33 8.67
N LYS A 16 4.15 8.34 9.90
CA LYS A 16 4.42 7.28 10.86
C LYS A 16 3.78 6.02 10.28
N ILE A 17 4.60 5.06 9.89
CA ILE A 17 4.13 3.75 9.43
C ILE A 17 3.34 3.16 10.61
N PRO A 18 2.07 2.77 10.43
CA PRO A 18 1.31 2.14 11.49
C PRO A 18 2.04 0.88 11.94
N SER A 19 2.40 0.84 13.23
CA SER A 19 2.89 -0.35 13.89
C SER A 19 1.70 -1.30 14.05
N SER A 20 1.67 -2.37 13.26
CA SER A 20 0.67 -3.43 13.40
C SER A 20 0.77 -4.03 14.81
N SER A 21 -0.27 -3.86 15.62
CA SER A 21 -0.51 -4.77 16.74
C SER A 21 -0.81 -6.14 16.14
N SER A 22 0.11 -7.06 16.40
CA SER A 22 0.10 -8.46 15.99
C SER A 22 -1.16 -9.20 16.45
N GLY A 23 -2.11 -9.43 15.54
CA GLY A 23 -2.96 -10.61 15.53
C GLY A 23 -2.29 -11.73 14.72
N PRO A 24 -2.54 -13.03 15.00
CA PRO A 24 -1.81 -14.12 14.40
C PRO A 24 -2.10 -14.20 12.90
N ALA A 25 -1.06 -14.07 12.08
CA ALA A 25 -1.14 -14.33 10.64
C ALA A 25 -1.31 -15.85 10.40
N PRO A 26 -2.24 -16.30 9.55
CA PRO A 26 -2.14 -17.63 8.97
C PRO A 26 -0.94 -17.64 8.02
N SER A 27 0.15 -18.27 8.47
CA SER A 27 1.33 -18.50 7.67
C SER A 27 1.05 -19.61 6.66
N MET A 28 0.68 -19.29 5.41
CA MET A 28 0.83 -20.24 4.30
C MET A 28 1.23 -19.58 2.96
N VAL A 29 2.25 -20.23 2.38
CA VAL A 29 2.73 -20.28 0.99
C VAL A 29 3.70 -19.20 0.48
N ALA A 30 4.93 -19.67 0.27
CA ALA A 30 6.05 -18.98 -0.34
C ALA A 30 6.03 -19.05 -1.87
N ALA A 31 6.41 -17.91 -2.47
CA ALA A 31 7.25 -17.69 -3.65
C ALA A 31 7.04 -18.51 -4.94
N ARG A 32 6.80 -17.78 -6.04
CA ARG A 32 7.53 -17.98 -7.30
C ARG A 32 7.88 -16.63 -7.94
N ALA A 33 9.17 -16.47 -8.23
CA ALA A 33 9.75 -15.36 -9.00
C ALA A 33 9.63 -15.63 -10.51
N GLY A 34 9.45 -14.55 -11.29
CA GLY A 34 9.45 -14.57 -12.76
C GLY A 34 9.08 -13.20 -13.33
N GLU A 35 9.84 -12.76 -14.33
CA GLU A 35 9.98 -11.39 -14.83
C GLU A 35 8.85 -10.93 -15.80
N ASP A 36 8.71 -9.60 -15.87
CA ASP A 36 8.29 -8.77 -17.01
C ASP A 36 6.82 -8.70 -17.51
N GLN A 37 6.38 -7.43 -17.57
CA GLN A 37 5.52 -6.76 -18.55
C GLN A 37 3.99 -6.97 -18.51
N ASP A 38 3.28 -5.89 -18.14
CA ASP A 38 1.89 -5.54 -18.50
C ASP A 38 0.81 -6.65 -18.56
N ALA A 39 0.88 -7.63 -17.68
CA ALA A 39 -0.19 -8.59 -17.42
C ALA A 39 -0.50 -8.68 -15.92
N LEU A 40 -0.91 -7.56 -15.31
CA LEU A 40 -1.65 -7.63 -14.04
C LEU A 40 -3.13 -7.94 -14.32
N ASP A 41 -3.39 -8.93 -15.18
CA ASP A 41 -4.70 -9.59 -15.27
C ASP A 41 -4.74 -10.66 -14.18
N VAL A 42 -4.78 -10.18 -12.94
CA VAL A 42 -5.48 -10.91 -11.89
C VAL A 42 -6.91 -11.00 -12.42
N GLY A 43 -7.51 -12.18 -12.45
CA GLY A 43 -8.86 -12.36 -12.99
C GLY A 43 -9.84 -11.28 -12.51
N THR A 44 -10.99 -11.17 -13.17
CA THR A 44 -11.97 -10.09 -12.91
C THR A 44 -12.34 -9.92 -11.43
N GLU A 45 -12.14 -10.96 -10.62
CA GLU A 45 -12.29 -10.97 -9.16
C GLU A 45 -11.40 -9.97 -8.42
N VAL A 46 -12.07 -9.13 -7.63
CA VAL A 46 -11.47 -8.12 -6.75
C VAL A 46 -11.04 -8.75 -5.43
N ILE A 47 -11.86 -9.68 -4.96
CA ILE A 47 -11.74 -10.38 -3.69
C ILE A 47 -11.71 -11.87 -4.00
N ASP A 48 -10.71 -12.56 -3.45
CA ASP A 48 -10.65 -14.00 -3.39
C ASP A 48 -11.72 -14.48 -2.40
N MET A 49 -12.84 -14.96 -2.94
CA MET A 49 -13.96 -15.40 -2.12
C MET A 49 -13.66 -16.66 -1.31
N GLU A 50 -12.65 -17.46 -1.67
CA GLU A 50 -12.23 -18.63 -0.86
C GLU A 50 -11.56 -18.18 0.44
N ILE A 51 -10.76 -17.11 0.37
CA ILE A 51 -10.14 -16.49 1.56
C ILE A 51 -11.20 -15.72 2.35
N PHE A 52 -12.03 -14.93 1.67
CA PHE A 52 -12.97 -14.04 2.34
C PHE A 52 -14.15 -14.80 2.97
N SER A 53 -14.60 -15.92 2.39
CA SER A 53 -15.66 -16.73 2.98
C SER A 53 -15.25 -17.34 4.32
N GLN A 54 -13.98 -17.74 4.48
CA GLN A 54 -13.46 -18.22 5.76
C GLN A 54 -13.55 -17.15 6.85
N LEU A 55 -13.41 -15.88 6.47
CA LEU A 55 -13.57 -14.74 7.38
C LEU A 55 -15.04 -14.54 7.76
N LEU A 56 -15.96 -14.71 6.79
CA LEU A 56 -17.41 -14.63 7.03
C LEU A 56 -17.92 -15.83 7.86
N GLU A 57 -17.30 -17.01 7.73
CA GLU A 57 -17.61 -18.18 8.57
C GLU A 57 -17.29 -17.96 10.05
N MET A 58 -16.50 -16.94 10.39
CA MET A 58 -16.25 -16.51 11.76
C MET A 58 -17.32 -15.56 12.32
N ASP A 59 -18.22 -15.03 11.48
CA ASP A 59 -19.35 -14.25 11.95
C ASP A 59 -20.42 -15.18 12.54
N ASP A 60 -20.88 -14.87 13.76
CA ASP A 60 -22.06 -15.53 14.35
C ASP A 60 -23.32 -14.98 13.65
N ASP A 61 -23.94 -15.80 12.81
CA ASP A 61 -25.11 -15.46 11.98
C ASP A 61 -24.85 -14.27 11.01
N ASP A 62 -25.90 -13.53 10.61
CA ASP A 62 -25.84 -12.39 9.67
C ASP A 62 -25.39 -11.07 10.36
N THR A 63 -24.76 -11.14 11.53
CA THR A 63 -24.46 -9.95 12.36
C THR A 63 -23.21 -9.19 11.89
N HIS A 64 -22.36 -9.84 11.11
CA HIS A 64 -21.05 -9.33 10.65
C HIS A 64 -20.16 -8.79 11.79
N GLU A 65 -20.29 -9.32 13.02
CA GLU A 65 -19.59 -8.78 14.19
C GLU A 65 -18.06 -8.86 14.08
N PHE A 66 -17.52 -9.86 13.36
CA PHE A 66 -16.10 -10.05 13.14
C PHE A 66 -15.62 -9.42 11.82
N SER A 67 -16.31 -9.68 10.70
CA SER A 67 -15.86 -9.24 9.38
C SER A 67 -15.98 -7.72 9.20
N ARG A 68 -17.02 -7.09 9.76
CA ARG A 68 -17.26 -5.65 9.66
C ARG A 68 -16.14 -4.77 10.23
N PRO A 69 -15.73 -4.91 11.51
CA PRO A 69 -14.67 -4.08 12.05
C PRO A 69 -13.35 -4.27 11.29
N LEU A 70 -13.06 -5.49 10.82
CA LEU A 70 -11.86 -5.74 10.01
C LEU A 70 -11.91 -5.03 8.65
N ALA A 71 -13.06 -5.07 7.98
CA ALA A 71 -13.26 -4.36 6.71
C ALA A 71 -13.18 -2.83 6.88
N VAL A 72 -13.81 -2.28 7.93
CA VAL A 72 -13.72 -0.85 8.25
C VAL A 72 -12.28 -0.43 8.52
N GLU A 73 -11.58 -1.17 9.38
CA GLU A 73 -10.18 -0.89 9.70
C GLU A 73 -9.30 -0.93 8.44
N TYR A 74 -9.48 -1.94 7.59
CA TYR A 74 -8.75 -2.02 6.33
C TYR A 74 -9.03 -0.85 5.39
N ILE A 75 -10.30 -0.44 5.25
CA ILE A 75 -10.68 0.69 4.39
C ILE A 75 -9.97 1.96 4.85
N GLU A 76 -9.97 2.23 6.16
CA GLU A 76 -9.28 3.39 6.74
C GLU A 76 -7.77 3.32 6.56
N GLN A 77 -7.16 2.16 6.87
CA GLN A 77 -5.73 1.94 6.71
C GLN A 77 -5.29 2.10 5.26
N GLY A 78 -6.02 1.53 4.30
CA GLY A 78 -5.69 1.59 2.89
C GLY A 78 -5.89 2.99 2.30
N ALA A 79 -6.95 3.70 2.68
CA ALA A 79 -7.14 5.10 2.28
C ALA A 79 -5.99 5.99 2.79
N LYS A 80 -5.56 5.78 4.05
CA LYS A 80 -4.41 6.48 4.62
C LYS A 80 -3.12 6.12 3.87
N ALA A 81 -2.87 4.84 3.60
CA ALA A 81 -1.66 4.39 2.93
C ALA A 81 -1.53 4.95 1.50
N VAL A 82 -2.63 4.97 0.72
CA VAL A 82 -2.64 5.57 -0.63
C VAL A 82 -2.29 7.06 -0.54
N LYS A 83 -2.89 7.80 0.40
CA LYS A 83 -2.58 9.21 0.61
C LYS A 83 -1.13 9.46 1.04
N ASP A 84 -0.59 8.64 1.93
CA ASP A 84 0.81 8.74 2.37
C ASP A 84 1.77 8.48 1.19
N ILE A 85 1.44 7.52 0.32
CA ILE A 85 2.19 7.24 -0.92
C ILE A 85 2.16 8.45 -1.86
N GLU A 86 0.98 9.06 -2.08
CA GLU A 86 0.84 10.26 -2.92
C GLU A 86 1.70 11.42 -2.39
N ILE A 87 1.70 11.65 -1.07
CA ILE A 87 2.52 12.69 -0.43
C ILE A 87 4.02 12.42 -0.65
N LEU A 88 4.47 11.16 -0.56
CA LEU A 88 5.88 10.81 -0.77
C LEU A 88 6.32 10.94 -2.23
N LEU A 89 5.39 10.80 -3.19
CA LEU A 89 5.66 10.93 -4.61
C LEU A 89 5.59 12.36 -5.13
N ASP A 90 4.96 13.26 -4.37
CA ASP A 90 4.90 14.68 -4.64
C ASP A 90 6.16 15.39 -4.12
N ASP A 91 6.86 16.09 -5.01
CA ASP A 91 8.13 16.73 -4.69
C ASP A 91 7.99 17.97 -3.80
N GLU A 92 6.81 18.61 -3.75
CA GLU A 92 6.53 19.75 -2.87
C GLU A 92 6.10 19.29 -1.48
N LEU A 93 5.27 18.24 -1.40
CA LEU A 93 4.70 17.73 -0.16
C LEU A 93 5.63 16.77 0.59
N SER A 94 6.55 16.11 -0.11
CA SER A 94 7.52 15.20 0.51
C SER A 94 8.60 15.92 1.33
N GLY A 95 8.61 17.26 1.35
CA GLY A 95 9.48 18.07 2.19
C GLY A 95 10.96 17.93 1.84
N SER A 96 11.83 18.03 2.85
CA SER A 96 13.29 17.96 2.65
C SER A 96 13.84 16.53 2.60
N GLN A 97 12.98 15.54 2.32
CA GLN A 97 13.40 14.13 2.32
C GLN A 97 14.22 13.77 1.07
N SER A 98 15.33 13.05 1.29
CA SER A 98 16.10 12.51 0.16
C SER A 98 15.29 11.43 -0.57
N ILE A 99 15.53 11.30 -1.87
CA ILE A 99 14.83 10.32 -2.70
C ILE A 99 15.03 8.89 -2.18
N ASP A 100 16.20 8.56 -1.63
CA ASP A 100 16.46 7.25 -1.02
C ASP A 100 15.54 6.95 0.16
N VAL A 101 15.29 7.95 1.02
CA VAL A 101 14.37 7.80 2.15
C VAL A 101 12.95 7.63 1.63
N ARG A 102 12.53 8.43 0.65
CA ARG A 102 11.20 8.33 0.03
C ARG A 102 10.96 6.94 -0.57
N LEU A 103 11.91 6.44 -1.38
CA LEU A 103 11.82 5.10 -2.01
C LEU A 103 11.76 3.98 -0.97
N LYS A 104 12.58 4.06 0.08
CA LYS A 104 12.53 3.09 1.18
C LYS A 104 11.17 3.10 1.89
N THR A 105 10.66 4.27 2.25
CA THR A 105 9.35 4.41 2.92
C THR A 105 8.20 3.93 2.03
N LEU A 106 8.26 4.21 0.72
CA LEU A 106 7.30 3.67 -0.26
C LEU A 106 7.33 2.14 -0.30
N SER A 107 8.52 1.53 -0.26
CA SER A 107 8.64 0.07 -0.19
C SER A 107 8.04 -0.50 1.11
N GLU A 108 8.28 0.15 2.24
CA GLU A 108 7.74 -0.27 3.54
C GLU A 108 6.21 -0.14 3.60
N LEU A 109 5.64 0.94 3.05
CA LEU A 109 4.19 1.11 2.91
C LEU A 109 3.58 0.05 1.99
N GLY A 110 4.22 -0.24 0.86
CA GLY A 110 3.83 -1.32 -0.04
C GLY A 110 3.81 -2.68 0.68
N HIS A 111 4.84 -2.96 1.49
CA HIS A 111 4.88 -4.19 2.29
C HIS A 111 3.75 -4.28 3.32
N PHE A 112 3.52 -3.18 4.06
CA PHE A 112 2.47 -3.11 5.07
C PHE A 112 1.09 -3.36 4.46
N LEU A 113 0.73 -2.60 3.41
CA LEU A 113 -0.57 -2.71 2.77
C LEU A 113 -0.75 -4.04 2.03
N LYS A 114 0.34 -4.65 1.51
CA LYS A 114 0.33 -6.01 0.97
C LYS A 114 -0.14 -7.02 2.03
N GLY A 115 0.38 -6.92 3.25
CA GLY A 115 0.02 -7.83 4.33
C GLY A 115 -1.45 -7.72 4.72
N SER A 116 -1.94 -6.51 4.98
CA SER A 116 -3.33 -6.31 5.39
C SER A 116 -4.33 -6.64 4.27
N SER A 117 -4.00 -6.34 3.00
CA SER A 117 -4.84 -6.68 1.85
C SER A 117 -4.92 -8.18 1.58
N ALA A 118 -3.81 -8.92 1.77
CA ALA A 118 -3.78 -10.36 1.56
C ALA A 118 -4.66 -11.11 2.57
N SER A 119 -4.69 -10.67 3.83
CA SER A 119 -5.55 -11.26 4.88
C SER A 119 -7.04 -11.15 4.57
N LEU A 120 -7.45 -10.20 3.73
CA LEU A 120 -8.84 -10.01 3.26
C LEU A 120 -9.07 -10.55 1.85
N GLY A 121 -8.11 -11.26 1.25
CA GLY A 121 -8.25 -11.80 -0.10
C GLY A 121 -8.24 -10.76 -1.22
N LEU A 122 -7.75 -9.53 -1.00
CA LEU A 122 -7.83 -8.44 -1.98
C LEU A 122 -6.72 -8.53 -3.04
N LEU A 123 -6.82 -9.54 -3.92
CA LEU A 123 -5.75 -9.96 -4.83
C LEU A 123 -5.16 -8.82 -5.68
N LYS A 124 -6.01 -7.97 -6.25
CA LYS A 124 -5.57 -6.84 -7.09
C LYS A 124 -4.77 -5.83 -6.28
N VAL A 125 -5.21 -5.52 -5.05
CA VAL A 125 -4.49 -4.59 -4.16
C VAL A 125 -3.16 -5.21 -3.74
N THR A 126 -3.17 -6.46 -3.26
CA THR A 126 -1.97 -7.19 -2.82
C THR A 126 -0.88 -7.21 -3.89
N LYS A 127 -1.23 -7.52 -5.14
CA LYS A 127 -0.26 -7.53 -6.26
C LYS A 127 0.27 -6.14 -6.60
N THR A 128 -0.55 -5.10 -6.49
CA THR A 128 -0.09 -3.72 -6.72
C THR A 128 0.87 -3.28 -5.61
N CYS A 129 0.54 -3.59 -4.37
CA CYS A 129 1.37 -3.31 -3.21
C CYS A 129 2.72 -4.05 -3.28
N GLU A 130 2.74 -5.28 -3.79
CA GLU A 130 3.98 -6.01 -4.10
C GLU A 130 4.82 -5.31 -5.17
N ALA A 131 4.20 -4.82 -6.24
CA ALA A 131 4.91 -4.04 -7.25
C ALA A 131 5.49 -2.74 -6.67
N VAL A 132 4.73 -2.02 -5.84
CA VAL A 132 5.20 -0.82 -5.12
C VAL A 132 6.38 -1.16 -4.21
N GLN A 133 6.26 -2.25 -3.43
CA GLN A 133 7.34 -2.75 -2.58
C GLN A 133 8.62 -3.01 -3.39
N ASN A 134 8.50 -3.72 -4.51
CA ASN A 134 9.65 -4.12 -5.31
C ASN A 134 10.31 -2.92 -6.01
N VAL A 135 9.54 -1.97 -6.54
CA VAL A 135 10.09 -0.77 -7.19
C VAL A 135 10.75 0.18 -6.18
N GLY A 136 10.24 0.25 -4.94
CA GLY A 136 10.85 1.04 -3.88
C GLY A 136 12.15 0.46 -3.32
N LYS A 137 12.49 -0.79 -3.66
CA LYS A 137 13.75 -1.44 -3.26
C LYS A 137 14.83 -1.30 -4.34
N PRO A 138 16.11 -1.22 -3.94
CA PRO A 138 17.22 -1.43 -4.86
C PRO A 138 17.11 -2.80 -5.55
N ARG A 139 17.75 -2.92 -6.71
CA ARG A 139 17.86 -4.20 -7.43
C ARG A 139 18.39 -5.30 -6.53
N GLU A 140 17.93 -6.53 -6.78
CA GLU A 140 18.39 -7.71 -6.05
C GLU A 140 19.92 -7.82 -6.10
N GLY A 141 20.53 -8.11 -4.94
CA GLY A 141 21.98 -8.13 -4.77
C GLY A 141 22.64 -6.77 -4.54
N THR A 142 21.88 -5.67 -4.48
CA THR A 142 22.40 -4.33 -4.17
C THR A 142 21.79 -3.74 -2.90
N THR A 143 22.53 -2.85 -2.23
CA THR A 143 22.08 -2.16 -1.00
C THR A 143 21.54 -0.75 -1.26
N LYS A 144 21.71 -0.22 -2.48
CA LYS A 144 21.31 1.15 -2.88
C LYS A 144 21.06 1.23 -4.38
N PHE A 145 20.26 2.20 -4.79
CA PHE A 145 20.12 2.58 -6.20
C PHE A 145 21.46 3.07 -6.77
N ARG A 146 21.72 2.75 -8.03
CA ARG A 146 23.01 2.96 -8.73
C ARG A 146 23.32 4.44 -8.91
N ASP A 147 22.33 5.18 -9.39
CA ASP A 147 22.46 6.58 -9.79
C ASP A 147 21.11 7.32 -9.66
N GLN A 148 21.12 8.62 -9.95
CA GLN A 148 19.95 9.47 -9.87
C GLN A 148 18.89 9.10 -10.92
N ASP A 149 19.30 8.69 -12.13
CA ASP A 149 18.39 8.34 -13.21
C ASP A 149 17.56 7.08 -12.86
N GLU A 150 18.18 6.10 -12.19
CA GLU A 150 17.48 4.91 -11.70
C GLU A 150 16.44 5.26 -10.64
N LYS A 151 16.74 6.19 -9.73
CA LYS A 151 15.80 6.67 -8.71
C LYS A 151 14.62 7.40 -9.33
N GLU A 152 14.87 8.27 -10.30
CA GLU A 152 13.81 8.98 -11.02
C GLU A 152 12.94 8.03 -11.85
N ALA A 153 13.55 7.00 -12.46
CA ALA A 153 12.80 5.96 -13.14
C ALA A 153 11.91 5.16 -12.17
N ALA A 154 12.42 4.85 -10.97
CA ALA A 154 11.62 4.21 -9.92
C ALA A 154 10.44 5.10 -9.48
N LEU A 155 10.68 6.40 -9.24
CA LEU A 155 9.61 7.34 -8.90
C LEU A 155 8.54 7.45 -9.99
N ARG A 156 8.93 7.51 -11.28
CA ARG A 156 7.98 7.51 -12.41
C ARG A 156 7.12 6.25 -12.43
N ARG A 157 7.73 5.08 -12.20
CA ARG A 157 7.00 3.80 -12.12
C ARG A 157 6.06 3.77 -10.91
N LEU A 158 6.51 4.26 -9.76
CA LEU A 158 5.69 4.33 -8.55
C LEU A 158 4.48 5.25 -8.74
N ARG A 159 4.62 6.40 -9.41
CA ARG A 159 3.48 7.28 -9.76
C ARG A 159 2.40 6.53 -10.56
N HIS A 160 2.79 5.73 -11.55
CA HIS A 160 1.85 4.91 -12.32
C HIS A 160 1.20 3.81 -11.47
N LEU A 161 1.98 3.15 -10.61
CA LEU A 161 1.47 2.11 -9.70
C LEU A 161 0.50 2.69 -8.66
N THR A 162 0.74 3.91 -8.17
CA THR A 162 -0.14 4.59 -7.20
C THR A 162 -1.51 4.89 -7.79
N LEU A 163 -1.60 5.30 -9.07
CA LEU A 163 -2.89 5.48 -9.75
C LEU A 163 -3.66 4.17 -9.80
N LYS A 164 -2.99 3.08 -10.23
CA LYS A 164 -3.58 1.74 -10.24
C LYS A 164 -4.00 1.28 -8.83
N LEU A 165 -3.18 1.58 -7.81
CA LEU A 165 -3.47 1.21 -6.43
C LEU A 165 -4.69 1.96 -5.91
N SER A 166 -4.83 3.25 -6.22
CA SER A 166 -5.97 4.07 -5.83
C SER A 166 -7.28 3.52 -6.42
N ASP A 167 -7.29 3.21 -7.71
CA ASP A 167 -8.45 2.61 -8.40
C ASP A 167 -8.83 1.25 -7.78
N ARG A 168 -7.83 0.38 -7.56
CA ARG A 168 -8.03 -0.95 -6.97
C ARG A 168 -8.48 -0.87 -5.51
N GLN A 169 -7.99 0.12 -4.76
CA GLN A 169 -8.41 0.35 -3.38
C GLN A 169 -9.86 0.86 -3.31
N ALA A 170 -10.28 1.71 -4.27
CA ALA A 170 -11.66 2.14 -4.39
C ALA A 170 -12.59 0.98 -4.77
N GLU A 171 -12.15 0.11 -5.69
CA GLU A 171 -12.86 -1.11 -6.06
C GLU A 171 -13.02 -2.05 -4.85
N ALA A 172 -11.93 -2.37 -4.15
CA ALA A 172 -11.94 -3.19 -2.94
C ALA A 172 -12.84 -2.59 -1.84
N THR A 173 -12.80 -1.27 -1.64
CA THR A 173 -13.66 -0.59 -0.65
C THR A 173 -15.14 -0.78 -0.98
N ARG A 174 -15.53 -0.70 -2.26
CA ARG A 174 -16.92 -0.91 -2.68
C ARG A 174 -17.39 -2.35 -2.44
N GLU A 175 -16.56 -3.33 -2.76
CA GLU A 175 -16.89 -4.74 -2.56
C GLU A 175 -16.98 -5.09 -1.06
N LEU A 176 -16.00 -4.66 -0.26
CA LEU A 176 -16.02 -4.85 1.20
C LEU A 176 -17.25 -4.21 1.85
N ARG A 177 -17.65 -3.02 1.39
CA ARG A 177 -18.90 -2.37 1.84
C ARG A 177 -20.14 -3.21 1.56
N THR A 178 -20.17 -3.82 0.39
CA THR A 178 -21.29 -4.68 -0.03
C THR A 178 -21.31 -5.97 0.78
N LEU A 179 -20.17 -6.64 0.96
CA LEU A 179 -20.07 -7.94 1.63
C LEU A 179 -20.23 -7.86 3.15
N CYS A 180 -19.77 -6.78 3.78
CA CYS A 180 -19.87 -6.59 5.24
C CYS A 180 -21.05 -5.69 5.67
N SER A 181 -21.92 -5.31 4.73
CA SER A 181 -23.07 -4.42 4.98
C SER A 181 -22.70 -3.09 5.68
N ILE A 182 -21.70 -2.37 5.16
CA ILE A 182 -21.19 -1.08 5.72
C ILE A 182 -21.23 0.11 4.78
#